data_AF-A0A937SB27-F1
#
_entry.id   AF-A0A937SB27-F1
#
_cell.length_a   1.000
_cell.length_b   1.000
_cell.length_c   1.000
_cell.angle_alpha   90.00
_cell.angle_beta   90.00
_cell.angle_gamma   90.00
#
_symmetry.space_group_name_H-M   'P 1'
#
loop_
_entity.id
_entity.type
_entity.pdbx_description
1 polymer ?
#
loop_
_entity_poly.entity_id
_entity_poly.type
_entity_poly.pdbx_seq_one_letter_code
_entity_poly.pdbx_strand_id
1 'polypeptide(L)'
;MDRQKLNNIMHASGRVLLGIYFLLPGLGKIFTYSDNLILLASKGVPLSVISLPLTILIEIGLGLFLIFGKYVRVSSFILFALTILINIFIHDFWNLSGDIQAHETQNFYKNMGVAAGLLILATTKKVNY
;
A
#
# COMPACT_ATOMS: atom_id res chain seq x y z
N MET A 1 -3.62 23.28 23.11
CA MET A 1 -3.79 23.15 21.64
C MET A 1 -5.27 22.96 21.37
N ASP A 2 -5.83 23.71 20.41
CA ASP A 2 -7.25 23.53 20.02
C ASP A 2 -7.49 22.11 19.47
N ARG A 3 -8.64 21.51 19.80
CA ARG A 3 -9.02 20.16 19.35
C ARG A 3 -9.00 20.07 17.82
N GLN A 4 -9.39 21.15 17.13
CA GLN A 4 -9.37 21.18 15.67
C GLN A 4 -7.94 21.07 15.11
N LYS A 5 -6.99 21.80 15.69
CA LYS A 5 -5.59 21.74 15.28
C LYS A 5 -4.99 20.34 15.52
N LEU A 6 -5.32 19.73 16.66
CA LEU A 6 -4.89 18.35 16.95
C LEU A 6 -5.46 17.36 15.93
N ASN A 7 -6.75 17.43 15.60
CA ASN A 7 -7.39 16.59 14.60
C ASN A 7 -6.73 16.71 13.23
N ASN A 8 -6.43 17.93 12.79
CA ASN A 8 -5.75 18.19 11.52
C ASN A 8 -4.34 17.57 11.49
N ILE A 9 -3.58 17.70 12.59
CA ILE A 9 -2.25 17.10 12.69
C ILE A 9 -2.34 15.58 12.66
N MET A 10 -3.23 14.96 13.44
CA MET A 10 -3.40 13.50 13.45
C MET A 10 -3.80 12.97 12.06
N HIS A 11 -4.73 13.65 11.39
CA HIS A 11 -5.17 13.29 10.04
C HIS A 11 -4.03 13.41 9.02
N ALA A 12 -3.29 14.52 9.03
CA ALA A 12 -2.14 14.72 8.15
C ALA A 12 -1.05 13.66 8.39
N SER A 13 -0.70 13.40 9.65
CA SER A 13 0.31 12.40 10.03
C SER A 13 -0.10 11.00 9.56
N GLY A 14 -1.35 10.58 9.78
CA GLY A 14 -1.83 9.28 9.32
C GLY A 14 -1.74 9.11 7.80
N ARG A 15 -2.06 10.17 7.04
CA ARG A 15 -1.94 10.16 5.57
C ARG A 15 -0.49 10.07 5.12
N VAL A 16 0.41 10.82 5.77
CA VAL A 16 1.84 10.79 5.44
C VAL A 16 2.43 9.41 5.74
N LEU A 17 2.10 8.81 6.88
CA LEU A 17 2.56 7.47 7.24
C LEU A 17 2.07 6.40 6.25
N LEU A 18 0.78 6.44 5.88
CA LEU A 18 0.25 5.55 4.85
C LEU A 18 0.89 5.82 3.48
N GLY A 19 1.13 7.08 3.11
CA GLY A 19 1.81 7.41 1.86
C GLY A 19 3.25 6.91 1.82
N ILE A 20 4.00 7.04 2.92
CA ILE A 20 5.37 6.50 3.08
C ILE A 20 5.38 4.98 2.95
N TYR A 21 4.38 4.30 3.51
CA TYR A 21 4.22 2.85 3.44
C TYR A 21 4.22 2.32 2.00
N PHE A 22 3.67 3.08 1.05
CA PHE A 22 3.68 2.71 -0.38
C PHE A 22 4.86 3.30 -1.13
N LEU A 23 5.24 4.55 -0.83
CA LEU A 23 6.29 5.25 -1.56
C LEU A 23 7.64 4.54 -1.45
N LEU A 24 8.05 4.13 -0.24
CA LEU A 24 9.37 3.53 -0.04
C LEU A 24 9.49 2.15 -0.72
N PRO A 25 8.56 1.20 -0.53
CA PRO A 25 8.60 -0.06 -1.26
C PRO A 25 8.45 0.13 -2.78
N GLY A 26 7.63 1.08 -3.23
CA GLY A 26 7.47 1.37 -4.66
C GLY A 26 8.77 1.85 -5.31
N LEU A 27 9.51 2.75 -4.64
CA LEU A 27 10.85 3.14 -5.07
C LEU A 27 11.84 1.97 -5.00
N GLY A 28 11.77 1.16 -3.94
CA GLY A 28 12.61 -0.03 -3.77
C GLY A 28 12.47 -1.03 -4.93
N LYS A 29 11.26 -1.21 -5.45
CA LYS A 29 10.97 -2.08 -6.61
C LYS A 29 11.63 -1.60 -7.91
N ILE A 30 11.98 -0.32 -8.05
CA ILE A 30 12.74 0.18 -9.20
C ILE A 30 14.18 -0.34 -9.15
N PHE A 31 14.80 -0.30 -7.97
CA PHE A 31 16.18 -0.75 -7.77
C PHE A 31 16.30 -2.28 -7.76
N THR A 32 15.24 -2.99 -7.35
CA THR A 32 15.18 -4.45 -7.28
C THR A 32 14.23 -5.03 -8.34
N TYR A 33 14.12 -4.37 -9.50
CA TYR A 33 13.10 -4.67 -10.51
C TYR A 33 13.14 -6.12 -11.01
N SER A 34 14.33 -6.62 -11.35
CA SER A 34 14.50 -7.99 -11.85
C SER A 34 14.05 -9.03 -10.84
N ASP A 35 14.42 -8.86 -9.56
CA ASP A 35 14.06 -9.79 -8.49
C ASP A 35 12.55 -9.80 -8.24
N ASN A 36 11.92 -8.62 -8.26
CA ASN A 36 10.48 -8.50 -8.13
C ASN A 36 9.75 -9.14 -9.32
N LEU A 37 10.26 -8.99 -10.54
CA LEU A 37 9.65 -9.60 -11.72
C LEU A 37 9.69 -11.13 -11.64
N ILE A 38 10.81 -11.70 -11.20
CA ILE A 38 10.96 -13.14 -10.95
C ILE A 38 9.98 -13.59 -9.86
N LEU A 39 9.87 -12.84 -8.76
CA LEU A 39 8.94 -13.14 -7.67
C LEU A 39 7.48 -13.12 -8.13
N LEU A 40 7.06 -12.11 -8.89
CA LEU A 40 5.70 -12.03 -9.42
C LEU A 40 5.39 -13.22 -10.33
N ALA A 41 6.34 -13.62 -11.18
CA ALA A 41 6.19 -14.77 -12.05
C ALA A 41 6.08 -16.08 -11.25
N SER A 42 6.92 -16.27 -10.23
CA SER A 42 6.89 -17.47 -9.38
C SER A 42 5.62 -17.58 -8.53
N LYS A 43 5.03 -16.44 -8.16
CA LYS A 43 3.74 -16.33 -7.46
C LYS A 43 2.52 -16.39 -8.39
N GLY A 44 2.73 -16.58 -9.70
CA GLY A 44 1.64 -16.71 -10.68
C GLY A 44 0.83 -15.44 -10.91
N VAL A 45 1.42 -14.25 -10.63
CA VAL A 45 0.75 -12.97 -10.89
C VAL A 45 0.55 -12.79 -12.40
N PRO A 46 -0.69 -12.64 -12.89
CA PRO A 46 -0.96 -12.47 -14.31
C PRO A 46 -0.21 -11.27 -14.90
N LEU A 47 0.26 -11.42 -16.14
CA LEU A 47 0.91 -10.34 -16.90
C LEU A 47 2.03 -9.65 -16.11
N SER A 48 2.91 -10.40 -15.43
CA SER A 48 3.89 -9.86 -14.46
C SER A 48 4.74 -8.69 -15.01
N VAL A 49 5.09 -8.73 -16.30
CA VAL A 49 5.84 -7.67 -17.02
C VAL A 49 5.08 -6.33 -17.07
N ILE A 50 3.74 -6.37 -17.05
CA ILE A 50 2.86 -5.20 -17.03
C ILE A 50 2.45 -4.86 -15.59
N SER A 51 2.15 -5.88 -14.78
CA SER A 51 1.69 -5.73 -13.41
C SER A 51 2.73 -5.08 -12.50
N LEU A 52 4.02 -5.39 -12.68
CA LEU A 52 5.10 -4.78 -11.89
C LEU A 52 5.23 -3.26 -12.11
N PRO A 53 5.45 -2.73 -13.33
CA PRO A 53 5.57 -1.30 -13.55
C PRO A 53 4.28 -0.54 -13.19
N LEU A 54 3.12 -1.17 -13.39
CA LEU A 54 1.84 -0.59 -12.95
C LEU A 54 1.77 -0.47 -11.43
N THR A 55 2.17 -1.52 -10.70
CA THR A 55 2.25 -1.50 -9.23
C THR A 55 3.18 -0.39 -8.75
N ILE A 56 4.39 -0.28 -9.33
CA ILE A 56 5.37 0.77 -9.00
C ILE A 56 4.75 2.17 -9.20
N LEU A 57 4.12 2.40 -10.36
CA LEU A 57 3.50 3.68 -10.68
C LEU A 57 2.39 4.05 -9.69
N ILE A 58 1.54 3.07 -9.35
CA ILE A 58 0.43 3.26 -8.39
C ILE A 58 0.97 3.54 -6.99
N GLU A 59 1.92 2.75 -6.49
CA GLU A 59 2.49 2.91 -5.15
C GLU A 59 3.18 4.26 -4.97
N ILE A 60 4.01 4.67 -5.93
CA ILE A 60 4.73 5.94 -5.89
C ILE A 60 3.74 7.10 -6.09
N GLY A 61 2.95 7.06 -7.16
CA GLY A 61 2.06 8.17 -7.51
C GLY A 61 0.99 8.42 -6.45
N LEU A 62 0.29 7.37 -6.02
CA LEU A 62 -0.77 7.52 -5.03
C LEU A 62 -0.21 7.69 -3.61
N GLY A 63 0.96 7.13 -3.30
CA GLY A 63 1.69 7.40 -2.06
C GLY A 63 2.03 8.88 -1.91
N LEU A 64 2.54 9.52 -2.97
CA LEU A 64 2.80 10.97 -2.99
C LEU A 64 1.50 11.79 -2.87
N PHE A 65 0.43 11.37 -3.53
CA PHE A 65 -0.88 12.01 -3.38
C PHE A 65 -1.39 11.96 -1.94
N LEU A 66 -1.22 10.82 -1.25
CA LEU A 66 -1.51 10.73 0.17
C LEU A 66 -0.62 11.64 1.01
N ILE A 67 0.68 11.72 0.76
CA ILE A 67 1.57 12.63 1.50
C ILE A 67 1.11 14.10 1.34
N PHE A 68 0.84 14.53 0.11
CA PHE A 68 0.54 15.93 -0.20
C PHE A 68 -0.94 16.34 -0.02
N GLY A 69 -1.85 15.44 0.33
CA GLY A 69 -3.27 15.84 0.48
C GLY A 69 -4.05 15.88 -0.81
N LYS A 70 -3.54 15.31 -1.90
CA LYS A 70 -4.20 15.32 -3.21
C LYS A 70 -4.96 14.01 -3.40
N TYR A 71 -6.17 14.11 -3.97
CA TYR A 71 -7.02 12.95 -4.35
C TYR A 71 -7.19 11.87 -3.26
N VAL A 72 -7.09 12.24 -1.98
CA VAL A 72 -6.97 11.30 -0.83
C VAL A 72 -7.97 10.15 -0.89
N ARG A 73 -9.25 10.45 -1.13
CA ARG A 73 -10.31 9.44 -1.19
C ARG A 73 -10.07 8.38 -2.26
N VAL A 74 -9.74 8.82 -3.48
CA VAL A 74 -9.51 7.93 -4.62
C VAL A 74 -8.19 7.17 -4.44
N SER A 75 -7.13 7.87 -4.05
CA SER A 75 -5.81 7.28 -3.78
C SER A 75 -5.90 6.16 -2.75
N SER A 76 -6.59 6.40 -1.63
CA SER A 76 -6.75 5.41 -0.57
C SER A 76 -7.52 4.17 -1.03
N PHE A 77 -8.57 4.35 -1.84
CA PHE A 77 -9.36 3.21 -2.32
C PHE A 77 -8.59 2.34 -3.32
N ILE A 78 -7.84 2.95 -4.24
CA ILE A 78 -7.01 2.21 -5.19
C ILE A 78 -5.87 1.49 -4.46
N LEU A 79 -5.19 2.16 -3.52
CA LEU A 79 -4.14 1.55 -2.71
C LEU A 79 -4.68 0.42 -1.83
N PHE A 80 -5.92 0.54 -1.33
CA PHE A 80 -6.60 -0.55 -0.62
C PHE A 80 -6.76 -1.77 -1.54
N ALA A 81 -7.32 -1.60 -2.74
CA ALA A 81 -7.51 -2.68 -3.69
C ALA A 81 -6.17 -3.34 -4.06
N LEU A 82 -5.14 -2.53 -4.33
CA LEU A 82 -3.79 -3.01 -4.60
C LEU A 82 -3.23 -3.83 -3.43
N THR A 83 -3.40 -3.36 -2.19
CA THR A 83 -2.93 -4.06 -0.98
C THR A 83 -3.58 -5.43 -0.82
N ILE A 84 -4.88 -5.54 -1.11
CA ILE A 84 -5.59 -6.82 -1.10
C ILE A 84 -5.06 -7.76 -2.19
N LEU A 85 -4.81 -7.25 -3.40
CA LEU A 85 -4.20 -8.05 -4.47
C LEU A 85 -2.80 -8.54 -4.10
N ILE A 86 -1.96 -7.67 -3.53
CA ILE A 86 -0.63 -8.06 -3.02
C ILE A 86 -0.75 -9.17 -1.97
N ASN A 87 -1.71 -9.07 -1.05
CA ASN A 87 -1.93 -10.12 -0.06
C ASN A 87 -2.33 -11.46 -0.67
N ILE A 88 -3.23 -11.45 -1.65
CA ILE A 88 -3.72 -12.68 -2.29
C ILE A 88 -2.62 -13.38 -3.10
N PHE A 89 -1.76 -12.62 -3.79
CA PHE A 89 -0.76 -13.21 -4.67
C PHE A 89 0.62 -13.39 -4.02
N ILE A 90 1.08 -12.43 -3.23
CA ILE A 90 2.46 -12.41 -2.71
C ILE A 90 2.52 -13.05 -1.31
N HIS A 91 1.57 -12.70 -0.45
CA HIS A 91 1.54 -13.12 0.95
C HIS A 91 0.52 -14.25 1.19
N ASP A 92 0.43 -15.19 0.26
CA ASP A 92 -0.49 -16.34 0.26
C ASP A 92 -0.03 -17.45 1.21
N PHE A 93 0.13 -17.11 2.49
CA PHE A 93 0.72 -17.97 3.52
C PHE A 93 0.01 -19.33 3.71
N TRP A 94 -1.26 -19.44 3.31
CA TRP A 94 -2.03 -20.70 3.34
C TRP A 94 -1.50 -21.76 2.37
N ASN A 95 -0.66 -21.38 1.42
CA ASN A 95 0.01 -22.29 0.48
C ASN A 95 1.46 -22.64 0.88
N LEU A 96 1.92 -22.17 2.05
CA LEU A 96 3.32 -22.24 2.47
C LEU A 96 3.47 -23.06 3.76
N SER A 97 4.71 -23.45 4.08
CA SER A 97 5.05 -24.20 5.31
C SER A 97 6.38 -23.73 5.90
N GLY A 98 6.57 -23.97 7.20
CA GLY A 98 7.82 -23.62 7.90
C GLY A 98 8.01 -22.12 8.10
N ASP A 99 9.26 -21.67 8.21
CA ASP A 99 9.58 -20.28 8.54
C ASP A 99 9.04 -19.26 7.54
N ILE A 100 8.99 -19.64 6.26
CA ILE A 100 8.44 -18.80 5.19
C ILE A 100 6.95 -18.54 5.42
N GLN A 101 6.18 -19.54 5.88
CA GLN A 101 4.76 -19.34 6.20
C GLN A 101 4.58 -18.29 7.29
N ALA A 102 5.39 -18.34 8.36
CA ALA A 102 5.31 -17.37 9.45
C ALA A 102 5.62 -15.95 8.97
N HIS A 103 6.67 -15.80 8.14
CA HIS A 103 7.04 -14.51 7.54
C HIS A 103 5.93 -13.94 6.66
N GLU A 104 5.34 -14.74 5.77
CA GLU A 104 4.25 -14.29 4.89
C GLU A 104 2.96 -14.02 5.67
N THR A 105 2.67 -14.79 6.73
CA THR A 105 1.53 -14.55 7.62
C THR A 105 1.63 -13.18 8.29
N GLN A 106 2.81 -12.82 8.82
CA GLN A 106 3.03 -11.51 9.43
C GLN A 106 2.83 -10.38 8.42
N ASN A 107 3.35 -10.53 7.19
CA ASN A 107 3.16 -9.52 6.14
C ASN A 107 1.70 -9.39 5.71
N PHE A 108 0.97 -10.51 5.61
CA PHE A 108 -0.46 -10.50 5.32
C PHE A 108 -1.24 -9.67 6.33
N TYR A 109 -1.06 -9.91 7.63
CA TYR A 109 -1.77 -9.18 8.68
C TYR A 109 -1.33 -7.71 8.79
N LYS A 110 -0.04 -7.40 8.57
CA LYS A 110 0.45 -6.02 8.47
C LYS A 110 -0.29 -5.25 7.37
N ASN A 111 -0.41 -5.87 6.20
CA ASN A 111 -1.15 -5.31 5.07
C ASN A 111 -2.65 -5.17 5.36
N MET A 112 -3.27 -6.09 6.10
CA MET A 112 -4.67 -5.94 6.53
C MET A 112 -4.87 -4.71 7.42
N GLY A 113 -3.94 -4.44 8.33
CA GLY A 113 -3.96 -3.21 9.15
C GLY A 113 -3.85 -1.95 8.30
N VAL A 114 -2.97 -1.94 7.30
CA VAL A 114 -2.83 -0.84 6.33
C VAL A 114 -4.10 -0.66 5.50
N ALA A 115 -4.66 -1.77 4.99
CA ALA A 115 -5.89 -1.79 4.21
C ALA A 115 -7.07 -1.20 5.00
N ALA A 116 -7.21 -1.53 6.28
CA ALA A 116 -8.22 -0.92 7.15
C ALA A 116 -8.01 0.60 7.30
N GLY A 117 -6.77 1.04 7.53
CA GLY A 117 -6.43 2.46 7.60
C GLY A 117 -6.76 3.22 6.31
N LEU A 118 -6.51 2.61 5.15
CA LEU A 118 -6.85 3.18 3.84
C LEU A 118 -8.36 3.29 3.64
N LEU A 119 -9.15 2.27 4.00
CA LEU A 119 -10.61 2.34 3.91
C LEU A 119 -11.19 3.44 4.79
N ILE A 120 -10.73 3.55 6.04
CA ILE A 120 -11.12 4.65 6.93
C ILE A 120 -10.75 5.99 6.30
N LEU A 121 -9.52 6.13 5.79
CA LEU A 121 -9.07 7.35 5.14
C LEU A 121 -9.88 7.70 3.88
N ALA A 122 -10.36 6.69 3.14
CA ALA A 122 -11.22 6.87 1.97
C ALA A 122 -12.60 7.46 2.31
N THR A 123 -13.03 7.43 3.58
CA THR A 123 -14.27 8.08 4.02
C THR A 123 -14.14 9.60 4.16
N THR A 124 -12.92 10.14 4.19
CA THR A 124 -12.69 11.57 4.40
C THR A 124 -13.32 12.40 3.26
N LYS A 125 -14.19 13.35 3.61
CA LYS A 125 -14.69 14.37 2.67
C LYS A 125 -13.60 15.42 2.42
N LYS A 126 -13.68 16.18 1.30
CA LYS A 126 -12.79 17.33 1.06
C LYS A 126 -12.78 18.21 2.30
N VAL A 127 -11.62 18.33 2.95
CA VAL A 127 -11.40 19.35 3.98
C VAL A 127 -11.31 20.66 3.21
N ASN A 128 -12.39 21.44 3.21
CA ASN A 128 -12.35 22.81 2.72
C ASN A 128 -11.53 23.61 3.74
N TYR A 129 -10.40 24.16 3.29
CA TYR A 129 -9.63 25.14 4.05
C TYR A 129 -10.34 26.50 4.03
#